data_AF-A0A6M0J2B7-F1
#
_entry.id   AF-A0A6M0J2B7-F1
#
_cell.length_a   1.000
_cell.length_b   1.000
_cell.length_c   1.000
_cell.angle_alpha   90.00
_cell.angle_beta   90.00
_cell.angle_gamma   90.00
#
_symmetry.space_group_name_H-M   'P 1'
#
loop_
_entity.id
_entity.type
_entity.pdbx_description
1 polymer ?
#
loop_
_entity_poly.entity_id
_entity_poly.type
_entity_poly.pdbx_seq_one_letter_code
_entity_poly.pdbx_strand_id
1 'polypeptide(L)'
;KNNQKFKNLTFYLLGIITAFYINKNYPTKILNELQEWNYHYSYAKSCIQLVNIYQKDDCIMVLFPFVEPTYSSSLNLVITRFKNLSQLNILRPGIVKDLKIYNQGEWGYIDYIQEDQNGFFNIRGWAKLQTRVADAVILAYPNESNALIVVDILSIGQVRQDISRLYGLKYQNSGWSGYVDLKSKIPNFNKSNIQAYSFDAKQNIFYPLKSLHS
;
A
#
# COMPACT_ATOMS: atom_id res chain seq x y z
N LYS A 1 57.98 24.49 1.69
CA LYS A 1 57.65 23.27 2.46
C LYS A 1 56.34 23.35 3.25
N ASN A 2 55.98 24.47 3.91
CA ASN A 2 54.71 24.58 4.67
C ASN A 2 53.42 24.48 3.82
N ASN A 3 53.40 25.04 2.61
CA ASN A 3 52.22 24.98 1.74
C ASN A 3 51.82 23.57 1.29
N GLN A 4 52.75 22.62 1.27
CA GLN A 4 52.47 21.26 0.80
C GLN A 4 51.87 20.40 1.92
N LYS A 5 52.29 20.62 3.17
CA LYS A 5 51.65 20.02 4.36
C LYS A 5 50.22 20.53 4.54
N PHE A 6 49.98 21.83 4.31
CA PHE A 6 48.64 22.41 4.43
C PHE A 6 47.68 21.85 3.39
N LYS A 7 48.10 21.76 2.11
CA LYS A 7 47.31 21.12 1.04
C LYS A 7 46.96 19.67 1.36
N ASN A 8 47.92 18.87 1.84
CA ASN A 8 47.66 17.48 2.21
C ASN A 8 46.66 17.35 3.36
N LEU A 9 46.72 18.25 4.36
CA LEU A 9 45.75 18.28 5.46
C LEU A 9 44.34 18.66 4.97
N THR A 10 44.24 19.63 4.04
CA THR A 10 42.95 20.03 3.46
C THR A 10 42.31 18.89 2.67
N PHE A 11 43.07 18.17 1.83
CA PHE A 11 42.56 17.01 1.10
C PHE A 11 42.16 15.86 2.03
N TYR A 12 42.91 15.63 3.12
CA TYR A 12 42.57 14.63 4.11
C TYR A 12 41.27 14.95 4.85
N LEU A 13 41.09 16.19 5.30
CA LEU A 13 39.84 16.66 5.91
C LEU A 13 38.66 16.61 4.94
N LEU A 14 38.86 17.01 3.68
CA LEU A 14 37.81 16.92 2.65
C LEU A 14 37.39 15.47 2.40
N GLY A 15 38.35 14.54 2.40
CA GLY A 15 38.12 13.10 2.27
C GLY A 15 37.36 12.50 3.46
N ILE A 16 37.68 12.92 4.69
CA ILE A 16 36.93 12.50 5.88
C ILE A 16 35.50 13.04 5.85
N ILE A 17 35.30 14.31 5.48
CA ILE A 17 33.97 14.92 5.42
C ILE A 17 33.11 14.22 4.34
N THR A 18 33.67 13.94 3.15
CA THR A 18 32.96 13.20 2.11
C THR A 18 32.68 11.76 2.53
N ALA A 19 33.65 11.05 3.13
CA ALA A 19 33.43 9.70 3.65
C ALA A 19 32.35 9.66 4.74
N PHE A 20 32.32 10.65 5.65
CA PHE A 20 31.30 10.76 6.68
C PHE A 20 29.92 11.11 6.11
N TYR A 21 29.87 12.00 5.12
CA TYR A 21 28.63 12.37 4.42
C TYR A 21 28.05 11.19 3.63
N ILE A 22 28.88 10.43 2.92
CA ILE A 22 28.49 9.20 2.23
C ILE A 22 28.02 8.16 3.25
N ASN A 23 28.81 7.89 4.30
CA ASN A 23 28.43 6.88 5.30
C ASN A 23 27.17 7.25 6.08
N LYS A 24 26.86 8.53 6.27
CA LYS A 24 25.64 8.96 6.98
C LYS A 24 24.38 8.95 6.10
N ASN A 25 24.50 9.32 4.82
CA ASN A 25 23.33 9.52 3.95
C ASN A 25 23.06 8.37 2.97
N TYR A 26 24.07 7.57 2.62
CA TYR A 26 23.90 6.46 1.69
C TYR A 26 23.13 5.27 2.29
N PRO A 27 23.36 4.86 3.56
CA PRO A 27 22.61 3.76 4.15
C PRO A 27 21.14 4.12 4.33
N THR A 28 20.85 5.37 4.70
CA THR A 28 19.47 5.85 4.90
C THR A 28 18.71 5.93 3.57
N LYS A 29 19.35 6.36 2.49
CA LYS A 29 18.74 6.37 1.16
C LYS A 29 18.38 4.95 0.68
N ILE A 30 19.32 4.01 0.75
CA ILE A 30 19.08 2.60 0.38
C ILE A 30 17.98 1.99 1.26
N LEU A 31 18.00 2.27 2.56
CA LEU A 31 16.99 1.74 3.48
C LEU A 31 15.58 2.28 3.16
N ASN A 32 15.47 3.55 2.82
CA ASN A 32 14.21 4.18 2.42
C ASN A 32 13.71 3.60 1.09
N GLU A 33 14.60 3.47 0.09
CA GLU A 33 14.26 2.85 -1.21
C GLU A 33 13.79 1.39 -1.05
N LEU A 34 14.43 0.61 -0.15
CA LEU A 34 14.00 -0.75 0.18
C LEU A 34 12.65 -0.79 0.91
N GLN A 35 12.38 0.17 1.80
CA GLN A 35 11.09 0.27 2.50
C GLN A 35 9.96 0.62 1.52
N GLU A 36 10.18 1.59 0.64
CA GLU A 36 9.24 1.95 -0.43
C GLU A 36 8.96 0.75 -1.33
N TRP A 37 10.00 0.03 -1.75
CA TRP A 37 9.84 -1.17 -2.56
C TRP A 37 9.02 -2.25 -1.85
N ASN A 38 9.22 -2.43 -0.54
CA ASN A 38 8.43 -3.37 0.25
C ASN A 38 6.93 -3.00 0.31
N TYR A 39 6.58 -1.71 0.34
CA TYR A 39 5.18 -1.27 0.28
C TYR A 39 4.57 -1.54 -1.09
N HIS A 40 5.29 -1.20 -2.16
CA HIS A 40 4.85 -1.48 -3.53
C HIS A 40 4.63 -2.98 -3.76
N TYR A 41 5.57 -3.82 -3.30
CA TYR A 41 5.44 -5.26 -3.36
C TYR A 41 4.21 -5.77 -2.58
N SER A 42 4.01 -5.29 -1.36
CA SER A 42 2.87 -5.70 -0.50
C SER A 42 1.53 -5.28 -1.08
N TYR A 43 1.45 -4.07 -1.64
CA TYR A 43 0.28 -3.56 -2.35
C TYR A 43 -0.05 -4.42 -3.57
N ALA A 44 0.93 -4.67 -4.42
CA ALA A 44 0.73 -5.44 -5.64
C ALA A 44 0.42 -6.93 -5.37
N LYS A 45 1.04 -7.51 -4.33
CA LYS A 45 0.65 -8.83 -3.80
C LYS A 45 -0.82 -8.85 -3.40
N SER A 46 -1.31 -7.82 -2.72
CA SER A 46 -2.72 -7.72 -2.31
C SER A 46 -3.66 -7.71 -3.51
N CYS A 47 -3.31 -7.01 -4.59
CA CYS A 47 -4.10 -7.00 -5.83
C CYS A 47 -4.15 -8.36 -6.52
N ILE A 48 -3.04 -9.10 -6.57
CA ILE A 48 -3.05 -10.48 -7.07
C ILE A 48 -3.94 -11.39 -6.21
N GLN A 49 -3.84 -11.27 -4.88
CA GLN A 49 -4.64 -12.08 -3.97
C GLN A 49 -6.14 -11.78 -4.09
N LEU A 50 -6.52 -10.56 -4.47
CA LEU A 50 -7.90 -10.12 -4.62
C LEU A 50 -8.41 -10.18 -6.07
N VAL A 51 -7.62 -10.71 -7.02
CA VAL A 51 -7.93 -10.64 -8.46
C VAL A 51 -9.26 -11.27 -8.87
N ASN A 52 -9.79 -12.22 -8.09
CA ASN A 52 -11.11 -12.82 -8.34
C ASN A 52 -12.28 -11.94 -7.84
N ILE A 53 -12.00 -10.97 -6.96
CA ILE A 53 -12.98 -10.09 -6.33
C ILE A 53 -12.93 -8.71 -7.00
N TYR A 54 -11.72 -8.19 -7.21
CA TYR A 54 -11.50 -6.91 -7.87
C TYR A 54 -10.19 -6.95 -8.66
N GLN A 55 -10.29 -6.85 -9.98
CA GLN A 55 -9.13 -6.84 -10.86
C GLN A 55 -8.64 -5.40 -11.04
N LYS A 56 -7.45 -5.11 -10.49
CA LYS A 56 -6.78 -3.81 -10.57
C LYS A 56 -5.44 -3.96 -11.30
N ASP A 57 -5.48 -3.78 -12.62
CA ASP A 57 -4.37 -4.13 -13.52
C ASP A 57 -3.10 -3.31 -13.27
N ASP A 58 -3.24 -2.00 -13.11
CA ASP A 58 -2.16 -1.06 -12.78
C ASP A 58 -1.42 -1.46 -11.50
N CYS A 59 -2.15 -1.95 -10.49
CA CYS A 59 -1.57 -2.45 -9.26
C CYS A 59 -0.77 -3.74 -9.45
N ILE A 60 -1.25 -4.68 -10.26
CA ILE A 60 -0.56 -5.96 -10.51
C ILE A 60 0.72 -5.72 -11.31
N MET A 61 0.71 -4.77 -12.24
CA MET A 61 1.86 -4.41 -13.06
C MET A 61 3.08 -3.95 -12.23
N VAL A 62 2.86 -3.42 -11.02
CA VAL A 62 3.93 -3.02 -10.10
C VAL A 62 4.86 -4.19 -9.71
N LEU A 63 4.40 -5.45 -9.78
CA LEU A 63 5.27 -6.63 -9.54
C LEU A 63 6.22 -6.92 -10.70
N PHE A 64 5.97 -6.34 -11.86
CA PHE A 64 6.68 -6.66 -13.09
C PHE A 64 7.20 -5.40 -13.78
N PRO A 65 7.98 -4.54 -13.09
CA PRO A 65 8.43 -3.26 -13.66
C PRO A 65 9.34 -3.44 -14.89
N PHE A 66 9.91 -4.64 -15.08
CA PHE A 66 10.80 -4.97 -16.20
C PHE A 66 10.16 -5.88 -17.25
N VAL A 67 8.93 -6.36 -17.00
CA VAL A 67 8.16 -7.11 -18.00
C VAL A 67 7.15 -6.12 -18.50
N GLU A 68 7.46 -5.41 -19.59
CA GLU A 68 6.44 -4.61 -20.28
C GLU A 68 5.26 -5.53 -20.60
N PRO A 69 4.07 -5.38 -19.98
CA PRO A 69 2.89 -5.90 -20.61
C PRO A 69 2.52 -4.82 -21.61
N THR A 70 3.19 -4.81 -22.76
CA THR A 70 2.80 -3.98 -23.91
C THR A 70 1.38 -4.33 -24.38
N TYR A 71 0.80 -5.42 -23.89
CA TYR A 71 -0.55 -5.88 -24.19
C TYR A 71 -1.28 -6.48 -22.98
N SER A 72 -2.58 -6.23 -22.88
CA SER A 72 -3.51 -6.77 -21.87
C SER A 72 -3.53 -8.31 -21.81
N SER A 73 -3.20 -8.99 -22.91
CA SER A 73 -3.07 -10.44 -22.99
C SER A 73 -1.96 -10.99 -22.08
N SER A 74 -0.87 -10.27 -21.90
CA SER A 74 0.24 -10.66 -21.02
C SER A 74 -0.17 -10.67 -19.55
N LEU A 75 -1.00 -9.72 -19.14
CA LEU A 75 -1.48 -9.63 -17.77
C LEU A 75 -2.44 -10.78 -17.42
N ASN A 76 -3.33 -11.15 -18.34
CA ASN A 76 -4.21 -12.31 -18.18
C ASN A 76 -3.42 -13.61 -17.98
N LEU A 77 -2.30 -13.77 -18.69
CA LEU A 77 -1.43 -14.93 -18.54
C LEU A 77 -0.73 -14.95 -17.18
N VAL A 78 -0.27 -13.79 -16.70
CA VAL A 78 0.28 -13.65 -15.33
C VAL A 78 -0.78 -14.05 -14.30
N ILE A 79 -1.98 -13.45 -14.37
CA ILE A 79 -3.09 -13.73 -13.45
C ILE A 79 -3.44 -15.22 -13.47
N THR A 80 -3.52 -15.84 -14.66
CA THR A 80 -3.81 -17.27 -14.81
C THR A 80 -2.75 -18.13 -14.13
N ARG A 81 -1.46 -17.80 -14.29
CA ARG A 81 -0.38 -18.52 -13.59
C ARG A 81 -0.51 -18.41 -12.08
N PHE A 82 -0.80 -17.22 -11.54
CA PHE A 82 -1.04 -17.07 -10.09
C PHE A 82 -2.24 -17.87 -9.61
N LYS A 83 -3.34 -17.91 -10.37
CA LYS A 83 -4.51 -18.75 -10.07
C LYS A 83 -4.13 -20.23 -10.00
N ASN A 84 -3.39 -20.73 -10.99
CA ASN A 84 -2.94 -22.12 -11.02
C ASN A 84 -2.02 -22.44 -9.83
N LEU A 85 -1.04 -21.59 -9.53
CA LEU A 85 -0.14 -21.78 -8.38
C LEU A 85 -0.88 -21.72 -7.04
N SER A 86 -1.91 -20.87 -6.94
CA SER A 86 -2.77 -20.82 -5.76
C SER A 86 -3.62 -22.09 -5.59
N GLN A 87 -4.11 -22.68 -6.68
CA GLN A 87 -4.86 -23.95 -6.64
C GLN A 87 -3.98 -25.12 -6.19
N LEU A 88 -2.70 -25.09 -6.57
CA LEU A 88 -1.70 -26.06 -6.14
C LEU A 88 -1.19 -25.84 -4.69
N ASN A 89 -1.74 -24.87 -3.96
CA ASN A 89 -1.31 -24.47 -2.61
C ASN A 89 0.18 -24.09 -2.49
N ILE A 90 0.79 -23.66 -3.61
CA ILE A 90 2.19 -23.21 -3.66
C ILE A 90 2.31 -21.81 -3.07
N LEU A 91 1.34 -20.94 -3.34
CA LEU A 91 1.30 -19.57 -2.82
C LEU A 91 0.58 -19.53 -1.47
N ARG A 92 1.22 -18.92 -0.46
CA ARG A 92 0.64 -18.76 0.87
C ARG A 92 0.66 -17.31 1.36
N PRO A 93 -0.51 -16.76 1.78
CA PRO A 93 -1.83 -17.29 1.50
C PRO A 93 -2.11 -17.13 -0.01
N GLY A 94 -2.87 -18.07 -0.58
CA GLY A 94 -3.25 -18.02 -1.98
C GLY A 94 -4.23 -16.88 -2.29
N ILE A 95 -4.89 -16.95 -3.44
CA ILE A 95 -5.96 -16.02 -3.81
C ILE A 95 -7.12 -16.13 -2.81
N VAL A 96 -7.68 -14.99 -2.44
CA VAL A 96 -8.84 -14.88 -1.55
C VAL A 96 -10.04 -15.54 -2.23
N LYS A 97 -10.66 -16.48 -1.52
CA LYS A 97 -11.91 -17.14 -1.94
C LYS A 97 -13.11 -16.46 -1.30
N ASP A 98 -12.99 -16.16 -0.01
CA ASP A 98 -14.02 -15.54 0.82
C ASP A 98 -13.42 -14.41 1.64
N LEU A 99 -14.18 -13.34 1.83
CA LEU A 99 -13.78 -12.19 2.64
C LEU A 99 -13.85 -12.56 4.13
N LYS A 100 -12.70 -12.63 4.80
CA LYS A 100 -12.60 -12.90 6.25
C LYS A 100 -12.42 -11.59 7.00
N ILE A 101 -13.47 -11.14 7.68
CA ILE A 101 -13.46 -9.88 8.43
C ILE A 101 -13.17 -10.15 9.90
N TYR A 102 -12.21 -9.43 10.47
CA TYR A 102 -11.90 -9.47 11.89
C TYR A 102 -12.28 -8.16 12.58
N ASN A 103 -13.42 -8.15 13.27
CA ASN A 103 -14.05 -6.92 13.78
C ASN A 103 -13.45 -6.37 15.08
N GLN A 104 -12.50 -7.06 15.71
CA GLN A 104 -11.98 -6.63 17.02
C GLN A 104 -10.74 -5.76 16.87
N GLY A 105 -10.68 -4.65 17.59
CA GLY A 105 -9.50 -3.79 17.67
C GLY A 105 -9.57 -2.55 16.80
N GLU A 106 -8.53 -1.73 16.90
CA GLU A 106 -8.38 -0.51 16.11
C GLU A 106 -7.29 -0.68 15.07
N TRP A 107 -7.70 -0.65 13.81
CA TRP A 107 -6.84 -0.96 12.66
C TRP A 107 -6.56 0.23 11.77
N GLY A 108 -7.16 1.38 12.08
CA GLY A 108 -6.96 2.63 11.35
C GLY A 108 -8.26 3.40 11.20
N TYR A 109 -8.14 4.54 10.54
CA TYR A 109 -9.25 5.46 10.31
C TYR A 109 -9.26 5.98 8.88
N ILE A 110 -10.46 6.26 8.39
CA ILE A 110 -10.69 7.17 7.27
C ILE A 110 -10.67 8.59 7.86
N ASP A 111 -9.72 9.41 7.43
CA ASP A 111 -9.60 10.78 7.90
C ASP A 111 -10.65 11.67 7.23
N TYR A 112 -10.83 11.54 5.91
CA TYR A 112 -11.91 12.18 5.17
C TYR A 112 -12.23 11.47 3.86
N ILE A 113 -13.41 11.80 3.33
CA ILE A 113 -13.87 11.50 1.97
C ILE A 113 -14.37 12.81 1.37
N GLN A 114 -13.76 13.26 0.27
CA GLN A 114 -14.11 14.54 -0.37
C GLN A 114 -14.26 14.37 -1.88
N GLU A 115 -15.40 14.78 -2.41
CA GLU A 115 -15.63 14.87 -3.85
C GLU A 115 -14.92 16.09 -4.43
N ASP A 116 -14.27 15.93 -5.57
CA ASP A 116 -13.65 16.99 -6.34
C ASP A 116 -14.62 17.59 -7.39
N GLN A 117 -14.15 18.54 -8.19
CA GLN A 117 -14.96 19.18 -9.24
C GLN A 117 -15.29 18.25 -10.41
N ASN A 118 -14.51 17.19 -10.62
CA ASN A 118 -14.70 16.22 -11.70
C ASN A 118 -15.53 14.99 -11.27
N GLY A 119 -16.07 14.98 -10.06
CA GLY A 119 -16.89 13.89 -9.53
C GLY A 119 -16.12 12.69 -8.98
N PHE A 120 -14.80 12.78 -8.91
CA PHE A 120 -13.94 11.80 -8.26
C PHE A 120 -13.83 12.10 -6.76
N PHE A 121 -13.56 11.06 -5.98
CA PHE A 121 -13.45 11.18 -4.54
C PHE A 121 -11.99 11.00 -4.13
N ASN A 122 -11.47 12.03 -3.48
CA ASN A 122 -10.24 11.93 -2.71
C ASN A 122 -10.56 11.34 -1.33
N ILE A 123 -10.01 10.16 -1.07
CA ILE A 123 -10.22 9.40 0.15
C ILE A 123 -8.86 9.20 0.78
N ARG A 124 -8.70 9.52 2.06
CA ARG A 124 -7.43 9.29 2.75
C ARG A 124 -7.63 8.82 4.18
N GLY A 125 -6.56 8.27 4.73
CA GLY A 125 -6.57 7.81 6.10
C GLY A 125 -5.23 7.24 6.53
N TRP A 126 -5.30 6.39 7.54
CA TRP A 126 -4.20 5.52 7.92
C TRP A 126 -4.70 4.12 8.25
N ALA A 127 -3.84 3.12 8.05
CA ALA A 127 -4.15 1.72 8.33
C ALA A 127 -2.94 0.98 8.87
N LYS A 128 -3.18 0.11 9.85
CA LYS A 128 -2.17 -0.72 10.49
C LYS A 128 -2.66 -2.13 10.73
N LEU A 129 -1.70 -3.00 11.01
CA LEU A 129 -1.86 -4.32 11.58
C LEU A 129 -1.22 -4.33 12.97
N GLN A 130 -1.28 -5.46 13.67
CA GLN A 130 -0.84 -5.55 15.07
C GLN A 130 0.66 -5.24 15.27
N THR A 131 1.49 -5.56 14.28
CA THR A 131 2.95 -5.47 14.39
C THR A 131 3.62 -4.58 13.34
N ARG A 132 2.86 -4.10 12.34
CA ARG A 132 3.37 -3.42 11.14
C ARG A 132 2.25 -2.64 10.45
N VAL A 133 2.58 -1.82 9.46
CA VAL A 133 1.57 -1.20 8.58
C VAL A 133 0.82 -2.25 7.75
N ALA A 134 -0.37 -1.88 7.28
CA ALA A 134 -1.19 -2.71 6.38
C ALA A 134 -0.49 -2.95 5.04
N ASP A 135 -0.86 -4.04 4.35
CA ASP A 135 -0.33 -4.31 3.00
C ASP A 135 -1.05 -3.48 1.92
N ALA A 136 -2.34 -3.22 2.15
CA ALA A 136 -3.19 -2.37 1.32
C ALA A 136 -4.41 -1.91 2.14
N VAL A 137 -5.16 -0.98 1.58
CA VAL A 137 -6.51 -0.63 2.06
C VAL A 137 -7.55 -1.02 1.03
N ILE A 138 -8.57 -1.75 1.46
CA ILE A 138 -9.64 -2.22 0.58
C ILE A 138 -10.84 -1.32 0.82
N LEU A 139 -11.29 -0.65 -0.22
CA LEU A 139 -12.57 0.06 -0.21
C LEU A 139 -13.65 -0.89 -0.67
N ALA A 140 -14.76 -0.95 0.08
CA ALA A 140 -15.90 -1.80 -0.24
C ALA A 140 -17.21 -1.16 0.22
N TYR A 141 -18.33 -1.67 -0.27
CA TYR A 141 -19.66 -1.35 0.26
C TYR A 141 -20.51 -2.62 0.35
N PRO A 142 -21.44 -2.73 1.31
CA PRO A 142 -22.42 -3.81 1.32
C PRO A 142 -23.49 -3.53 0.25
N ASN A 143 -23.78 -4.54 -0.57
CA ASN A 143 -24.92 -4.49 -1.49
C ASN A 143 -26.25 -4.77 -0.77
N GLU A 144 -27.36 -4.83 -1.52
CA GLU A 144 -28.70 -5.08 -0.97
C GLU A 144 -28.84 -6.46 -0.29
N SER A 145 -28.01 -7.44 -0.65
CA SER A 145 -27.93 -8.75 -0.01
C SER A 145 -26.93 -8.80 1.15
N ASN A 146 -26.41 -7.64 1.58
CA ASN A 146 -25.36 -7.50 2.59
C ASN A 146 -24.03 -8.18 2.23
N ALA A 147 -23.81 -8.50 0.95
CA ALA A 147 -22.53 -8.99 0.45
C ALA A 147 -21.60 -7.80 0.21
N LEU A 148 -20.35 -7.89 0.69
CA LEU A 148 -19.35 -6.85 0.47
C LEU A 148 -18.83 -6.88 -0.96
N ILE A 149 -18.96 -5.73 -1.63
CA ILE A 149 -18.46 -5.50 -2.98
C ILE A 149 -17.24 -4.57 -2.89
N VAL A 150 -16.09 -5.04 -3.36
CA VAL A 150 -14.87 -4.24 -3.42
C VAL A 150 -14.96 -3.24 -4.57
N VAL A 151 -14.63 -1.98 -4.27
CA VAL A 151 -14.63 -0.87 -5.26
C VAL A 151 -13.23 -0.40 -5.61
N ASP A 152 -12.28 -0.54 -4.69
CA ASP A 152 -10.88 -0.22 -4.96
C ASP A 152 -9.92 -0.88 -3.97
N ILE A 153 -8.65 -0.91 -4.36
CA ILE A 153 -7.52 -1.35 -3.55
C ILE A 153 -6.52 -0.20 -3.56
N LEU A 154 -6.22 0.36 -2.40
CA LEU A 154 -5.38 1.54 -2.23
C LEU A 154 -4.02 1.16 -1.62
N SER A 155 -2.98 1.84 -2.10
CA SER A 155 -1.62 1.65 -1.60
C SER A 155 -1.42 2.30 -0.24
N ILE A 156 -0.55 1.70 0.56
CA ILE A 156 -0.04 2.23 1.83
C ILE A 156 1.37 2.76 1.59
N GLY A 157 1.83 3.66 2.44
CA GLY A 157 3.21 4.13 2.46
C GLY A 157 3.37 5.62 2.74
N GLN A 158 2.28 6.37 2.83
CA GLN A 158 2.35 7.79 3.12
C GLN A 158 2.79 8.02 4.57
N VAL A 159 3.66 9.01 4.76
CA VAL A 159 4.22 9.34 6.06
C VAL A 159 3.15 9.98 6.96
N ARG A 160 3.01 9.44 8.18
CA ARG A 160 2.08 9.85 9.24
C ARG A 160 2.82 9.98 10.57
N GLN A 161 3.35 11.18 10.82
CA GLN A 161 4.08 11.48 12.05
C GLN A 161 3.18 11.49 13.29
N ASP A 162 1.93 11.89 13.13
CA ASP A 162 0.90 11.82 14.16
C ASP A 162 0.67 10.37 14.63
N ILE A 163 0.54 9.45 13.68
CA ILE A 163 0.33 8.03 13.98
C ILE A 163 1.59 7.38 14.54
N SER A 164 2.77 7.74 14.05
CA SER A 164 4.03 7.20 14.60
C SER A 164 4.31 7.66 16.03
N ARG A 165 3.88 8.85 16.42
CA ARG A 165 3.96 9.32 17.82
C ARG A 165 3.05 8.52 18.75
N LEU A 166 1.86 8.14 18.28
CA LEU A 166 0.88 7.39 19.08
C LEU A 166 1.20 5.89 19.17
N TYR A 167 1.61 5.27 18.07
CA TYR A 167 1.75 3.82 17.97
C TYR A 167 3.19 3.33 17.78
N GLY A 168 4.15 4.25 17.61
CA GLY A 168 5.57 3.99 17.40
C GLY A 168 6.02 4.09 15.94
N LEU A 169 7.34 4.23 15.74
CA LEU A 169 7.98 4.47 14.43
C LEU A 169 7.66 3.43 13.36
N LYS A 170 7.37 2.18 13.75
CA LYS A 170 6.98 1.12 12.81
C LYS A 170 5.68 1.38 12.04
N TYR A 171 4.89 2.37 12.48
CA TYR A 171 3.67 2.83 11.81
C TYR A 171 3.84 4.20 11.13
N GLN A 172 5.07 4.69 10.99
CA GLN A 172 5.32 5.97 10.33
C GLN A 172 4.77 6.03 8.91
N ASN A 173 4.72 4.93 8.18
CA ASN A 173 4.25 4.91 6.80
C ASN A 173 2.85 4.28 6.68
N SER A 174 2.01 4.42 7.71
CA SER A 174 0.66 3.84 7.73
C SER A 174 -0.36 4.61 6.89
N GLY A 175 0.01 5.78 6.36
CA GLY A 175 -0.90 6.62 5.60
C GLY A 175 -1.22 6.03 4.23
N TRP A 176 -2.41 6.34 3.75
CA TRP A 176 -2.89 5.98 2.42
C TRP A 176 -3.80 7.09 1.88
N SER A 177 -3.85 7.19 0.56
CA SER A 177 -4.90 7.96 -0.12
C SER A 177 -5.23 7.33 -1.46
N GLY A 178 -6.40 7.65 -1.98
CA GLY A 178 -6.88 7.19 -3.28
C GLY A 178 -7.74 8.24 -3.94
N TYR A 179 -7.76 8.21 -5.26
CA TYR A 179 -8.63 9.02 -6.07
C TYR A 179 -9.55 8.10 -6.87
N VAL A 180 -10.82 8.04 -6.47
CA VAL A 180 -11.73 6.96 -6.87
C VAL A 180 -13.01 7.55 -7.43
N ASP A 181 -13.41 7.11 -8.62
CA ASP A 181 -14.74 7.40 -9.17
C ASP A 181 -15.77 6.48 -8.51
N LEU A 182 -16.25 6.88 -7.33
CA LEU A 182 -17.22 6.08 -6.57
C LEU A 182 -18.61 6.08 -7.21
N LYS A 183 -18.98 7.13 -7.94
CA LYS A 183 -20.30 7.25 -8.56
C LYS A 183 -20.47 6.29 -9.73
N SER A 184 -19.43 6.06 -10.55
CA SER A 184 -19.51 5.05 -11.61
C SER A 184 -19.38 3.61 -11.08
N LYS A 185 -18.65 3.41 -9.99
CA LYS A 185 -18.40 2.08 -9.40
C LYS A 185 -19.53 1.57 -8.50
N ILE A 186 -20.40 2.45 -8.01
CA ILE A 186 -21.45 2.11 -7.03
C ILE A 186 -22.83 2.48 -7.61
N PRO A 187 -23.64 1.52 -8.07
CA PRO A 187 -24.93 1.77 -8.74
C PRO A 187 -25.92 2.63 -7.94
N ASN A 188 -25.89 2.51 -6.60
CA ASN A 188 -26.74 3.27 -5.67
C ASN A 188 -25.89 4.07 -4.68
N PHE A 189 -24.94 4.86 -5.20
CA PHE A 189 -23.95 5.59 -4.40
C PHE A 189 -24.56 6.33 -3.19
N ASN A 190 -25.62 7.11 -3.40
CA ASN A 190 -26.25 7.92 -2.35
C ASN A 190 -26.88 7.11 -1.20
N LYS A 191 -27.11 5.80 -1.39
CA LYS A 191 -27.66 4.89 -0.37
C LYS A 191 -26.61 3.92 0.18
N SER A 192 -25.41 3.91 -0.41
CA SER A 192 -24.37 2.95 -0.08
C SER A 192 -23.44 3.52 0.99
N ASN A 193 -23.14 2.74 2.02
CA ASN A 193 -22.16 3.12 3.02
C ASN A 193 -20.78 2.57 2.62
N ILE A 194 -19.85 3.46 2.30
CA ILE A 194 -18.48 3.07 1.98
C ILE A 194 -17.74 2.68 3.26
N GLN A 195 -17.10 1.53 3.19
CA GLN A 195 -16.27 0.98 4.24
C GLN A 195 -14.84 0.83 3.72
N ALA A 196 -13.88 0.95 4.63
CA ALA A 196 -12.48 0.70 4.35
C ALA A 196 -11.95 -0.38 5.28
N TYR A 197 -11.01 -1.18 4.77
CA TYR A 197 -10.41 -2.27 5.52
C TYR A 197 -8.89 -2.24 5.39
N SER A 198 -8.17 -2.34 6.50
CA SER A 198 -6.76 -2.73 6.52
C SER A 198 -6.66 -4.19 6.10
N PHE A 199 -5.80 -4.49 5.12
CA PHE A 199 -5.63 -5.85 4.60
C PHE A 199 -4.30 -6.47 5.04
N ASP A 200 -4.36 -7.70 5.53
CA ASP A 200 -3.18 -8.54 5.81
C ASP A 200 -3.04 -9.61 4.73
N ALA A 201 -2.19 -9.33 3.73
CA ALA A 201 -1.82 -10.21 2.63
C ALA A 201 -1.06 -11.46 3.08
N LYS A 202 -0.65 -11.57 4.36
CA LYS A 202 -0.07 -12.81 4.92
C LYS A 202 -1.14 -13.77 5.44
N GLN A 203 -2.34 -13.28 5.72
CA GLN A 203 -3.41 -14.08 6.33
C GLN A 203 -4.72 -14.06 5.52
N ASN A 204 -4.83 -13.19 4.50
CA ASN A 204 -6.07 -12.88 3.80
C ASN A 204 -7.19 -12.43 4.74
N ILE A 205 -6.84 -11.56 5.70
CA ILE A 205 -7.77 -11.02 6.70
C ILE A 205 -7.99 -9.53 6.44
N PHE A 206 -9.24 -9.11 6.57
CA PHE A 206 -9.70 -7.75 6.44
C PHE A 206 -10.05 -7.22 7.82
N TYR A 207 -9.51 -6.06 8.16
CA TYR A 207 -9.71 -5.43 9.45
C TYR A 207 -10.41 -4.08 9.23
N PRO A 208 -11.64 -3.89 9.72
CA PRO A 208 -12.42 -2.70 9.42
C PRO A 208 -11.75 -1.45 9.99
N LEU A 209 -11.72 -0.39 9.18
CA LEU A 209 -11.32 0.94 9.60
C LEU A 209 -12.52 1.70 10.15
N LYS A 210 -12.27 2.58 11.11
CA LYS A 210 -13.30 3.49 11.63
C LYS A 210 -13.40 4.73 10.74
N SER A 211 -14.57 5.38 10.73
CA SER A 211 -14.73 6.70 10.14
C SER A 211 -14.65 7.75 11.25
N LEU A 212 -13.94 8.87 11.02
CA LEU A 212 -13.99 10.02 11.92
C LEU A 212 -15.28 10.84 11.79
N HIS A 213 -16.08 10.58 10.75
CA HIS A 213 -17.31 11.31 10.44
C HIS A 213 -18.52 10.38 10.38
N SER A 214 -18.78 9.64 11.46
CA SER A 214 -20.05 8.93 11.68
C SER A 214 -21.02 9.75 12.51
#